data_AF-A0A3M1QB96-F1
#
_entry.id   AF-A0A3M1QB96-F1
#
_cell.length_a   1.000
_cell.length_b   1.000
_cell.length_c   1.000
_cell.angle_alpha   90.00
_cell.angle_beta   90.00
_cell.angle_gamma   90.00
#
_symmetry.space_group_name_H-M   'P 1'
#
loop_
_entity.id
_entity.type
_entity.pdbx_description
1 polymer ?
#
loop_
_entity_poly.entity_id
_entity_poly.type
_entity_poly.pdbx_seq_one_letter_code
_entity_poly.pdbx_strand_id
1 'polypeptide(L)'
;PDIHLGHAVQLRKMRQFQDLGHKAVLIIGDFTARIGDPTGRSKTRPVLTPDEIDRNAQTYLDQAGCILDRSPEKLELRYNSEWLAKMGFEDVLRLAGRMTLGQVLKREDFRKRFESESPIGLHEFLYPLMQGWDSVNIQADVELGGTDQTYNNLVGRDLQTAEGQPPQIVMILPLLRGLDGHRKMSKSYGNYIGITESPRDMFGKTMRIPDDLLSEWYRLLTDVPEHEAEAAIRSDPMTAKADLACRIGERFHSAEAMNEARAWWFERFSQRKTGEALEVRVPAGEIQDGSAPAWKLAWLAHDQEISKSEARRMVQGGAFEFDGKKITDPNQLVPIVAGKPFRAGRYRKGERVKQPLRAVIVLDK
;
A
#
# COMPACT_ATOMS: atom_id res chain seq x y z
N PRO A 1 -3.92 -8.35 -6.55
CA PRO A 1 -3.95 -7.24 -5.57
C PRO A 1 -2.59 -7.16 -4.91
N ASP A 2 -1.92 -6.01 -5.00
CA ASP A 2 -0.56 -5.89 -4.46
C ASP A 2 -0.54 -5.59 -2.96
N ILE A 3 0.39 -6.21 -2.26
CA ILE A 3 0.74 -5.95 -0.87
C ILE A 3 1.46 -4.60 -0.77
N HIS A 4 1.21 -3.91 0.33
CA HIS A 4 1.87 -2.67 0.71
C HIS A 4 2.34 -2.77 2.15
N LEU A 5 3.17 -1.83 2.60
CA LEU A 5 3.75 -1.84 3.95
C LEU A 5 2.70 -1.95 5.07
N GLY A 6 1.48 -1.47 4.86
CA GLY A 6 0.37 -1.69 5.78
C GLY A 6 0.08 -3.18 6.06
N HIS A 7 0.05 -4.03 5.03
CA HIS A 7 -0.12 -5.49 5.21
C HIS A 7 1.18 -6.14 5.70
N ALA A 8 2.34 -5.56 5.35
CA ALA A 8 3.63 -6.06 5.79
C ALA A 8 3.74 -6.11 7.32
N VAL A 9 3.06 -5.22 8.06
CA VAL A 9 3.01 -5.28 9.53
C VAL A 9 2.48 -6.63 10.03
N GLN A 10 1.36 -7.10 9.50
CA GLN A 10 0.78 -8.39 9.90
C GLN A 10 1.64 -9.56 9.38
N LEU A 11 2.10 -9.49 8.13
CA LEU A 11 2.93 -10.53 7.52
C LEU A 11 4.27 -10.71 8.24
N ARG A 12 4.89 -9.62 8.71
CA ARG A 12 6.11 -9.68 9.54
C ARG A 12 5.86 -10.37 10.87
N LYS A 13 4.72 -10.08 11.52
CA LYS A 13 4.37 -10.77 12.77
C LYS A 13 4.15 -12.25 12.52
N MET A 14 3.45 -12.61 11.45
CA MET A 14 3.27 -14.00 11.04
C MET A 14 4.62 -14.67 10.72
N ARG A 15 5.55 -13.96 10.08
CA ARG A 15 6.92 -14.44 9.86
C ARG A 15 7.65 -14.70 11.18
N GLN A 16 7.50 -13.83 12.18
CA GLN A 16 8.09 -14.07 13.51
C GLN A 16 7.53 -15.36 14.15
N PHE A 17 6.24 -15.67 13.98
CA PHE A 17 5.70 -16.97 14.40
C PHE A 17 6.34 -18.14 13.65
N GLN A 18 6.56 -18.00 12.33
CA GLN A 18 7.27 -19.02 11.55
C GLN A 18 8.72 -19.22 12.01
N ASP A 19 9.43 -18.15 12.33
CA ASP A 19 10.81 -18.21 12.85
C ASP A 19 10.87 -18.87 14.24
N LEU A 20 9.77 -18.84 15.00
CA LEU A 20 9.59 -19.54 16.27
C LEU A 20 9.06 -20.98 16.10
N GLY A 21 8.92 -21.47 14.86
CA GLY A 21 8.52 -22.85 14.56
C GLY A 21 7.01 -23.08 14.44
N HIS A 22 6.20 -22.04 14.43
CA HIS A 22 4.75 -22.15 14.22
C HIS A 22 4.38 -22.18 12.73
N LYS A 23 3.22 -22.76 12.41
CA LYS A 23 2.68 -22.78 11.05
C LYS A 23 1.83 -21.53 10.81
N ALA A 24 2.13 -20.81 9.74
CA ALA A 24 1.27 -19.75 9.23
C ALA A 24 0.17 -20.34 8.34
N VAL A 25 -1.08 -19.94 8.54
CA VAL A 25 -2.19 -20.26 7.63
C VAL A 25 -2.66 -18.97 6.99
N LEU A 26 -2.54 -18.88 5.66
CA LEU A 26 -3.10 -17.80 4.87
C LEU A 26 -4.44 -18.24 4.29
N ILE A 27 -5.50 -17.53 4.66
CA ILE A 27 -6.84 -17.76 4.13
C ILE A 27 -7.10 -16.74 3.03
N ILE A 28 -7.33 -17.24 1.82
CA ILE A 28 -7.82 -16.47 0.69
C ILE A 28 -9.34 -16.39 0.83
N GLY A 29 -9.83 -15.17 1.08
CA GLY A 29 -11.25 -14.88 1.22
C GLY A 29 -11.98 -14.84 -0.12
N ASP A 30 -11.94 -15.91 -0.90
CA ASP A 30 -12.53 -15.97 -2.24
C ASP A 30 -14.07 -15.98 -2.23
N PHE A 31 -14.67 -16.58 -1.20
CA PHE A 31 -16.11 -16.51 -0.98
C PHE A 31 -16.49 -15.16 -0.34
N THR A 32 -15.79 -14.76 0.72
CA THR A 32 -16.09 -13.52 1.45
C THR A 32 -15.87 -12.25 0.62
N ALA A 33 -14.98 -12.28 -0.38
CA ALA A 33 -14.80 -11.20 -1.35
C ALA A 33 -16.04 -10.93 -2.21
N ARG A 34 -16.91 -11.94 -2.43
CA ARG A 34 -18.16 -11.78 -3.18
C ARG A 34 -19.23 -11.02 -2.39
N ILE A 35 -19.16 -11.08 -1.05
CA ILE A 35 -20.06 -10.37 -0.13
C ILE A 35 -19.48 -8.98 0.20
N GLY A 36 -18.18 -8.91 0.46
CA GLY A 36 -17.43 -7.68 0.77
C GLY A 36 -17.36 -7.40 2.27
N ASP A 37 -16.14 -7.13 2.77
CA ASP A 37 -15.92 -6.73 4.17
C ASP A 37 -16.42 -5.29 4.42
N PRO A 38 -17.41 -5.07 5.30
CA PRO A 38 -17.86 -3.74 5.65
C PRO A 38 -16.88 -2.96 6.55
N THR A 39 -15.85 -3.61 7.09
CA THR A 39 -14.95 -3.06 8.13
C THR A 39 -14.26 -1.77 7.72
N GLY A 40 -14.68 -0.68 8.36
CA GLY A 40 -14.13 0.66 8.13
C GLY A 40 -14.37 1.20 6.71
N ARG A 41 -15.41 0.73 6.02
CA ARG A 41 -15.77 1.15 4.65
C ARG A 41 -17.17 1.78 4.60
N SER A 42 -17.36 2.70 3.66
CA SER A 42 -18.62 3.40 3.42
C SER A 42 -19.33 3.02 2.11
N LYS A 43 -18.74 2.13 1.30
CA LYS A 43 -19.30 1.68 0.01
C LYS A 43 -18.98 0.21 -0.26
N THR A 44 -19.93 -0.50 -0.86
CA THR A 44 -19.82 -1.90 -1.32
C THR A 44 -18.81 -2.03 -2.47
N ARG A 45 -18.02 -3.10 -2.50
CA ARG A 45 -17.04 -3.37 -3.58
C ARG A 45 -17.71 -4.03 -4.80
N PRO A 46 -17.15 -3.88 -6.00
CA PRO A 46 -17.56 -4.66 -7.16
C PRO A 46 -17.27 -6.15 -6.95
N VAL A 47 -18.17 -7.00 -7.44
CA VAL A 47 -18.03 -8.47 -7.42
C VAL A 47 -16.96 -8.89 -8.43
N LEU A 48 -16.00 -9.70 -8.00
CA LEU A 48 -14.92 -10.23 -8.85
C LEU A 48 -15.30 -11.60 -9.43
N THR A 49 -14.78 -11.93 -10.61
CA THR A 49 -14.96 -13.28 -11.20
C THR A 49 -14.04 -14.31 -10.53
N PRO A 50 -14.34 -15.63 -10.61
CA PRO A 50 -13.45 -16.68 -10.11
C PRO A 50 -12.01 -16.57 -10.65
N ASP A 51 -11.85 -16.43 -11.97
CA ASP A 51 -10.53 -16.29 -12.61
C ASP A 51 -9.75 -15.07 -12.10
N GLU A 52 -10.46 -13.97 -11.83
CA GLU A 52 -9.86 -12.78 -11.22
C GLU A 52 -9.40 -13.06 -9.80
N ILE A 53 -10.19 -13.78 -9.01
CA ILE A 53 -9.86 -14.15 -7.63
C ILE A 53 -8.64 -15.07 -7.60
N ASP A 54 -8.56 -16.08 -8.47
CA ASP A 54 -7.43 -17.02 -8.51
C ASP A 54 -6.13 -16.31 -8.91
N ARG A 55 -6.16 -15.49 -9.97
CA ARG A 55 -5.01 -14.66 -10.37
C ARG A 55 -4.59 -13.70 -9.25
N ASN A 56 -5.57 -13.14 -8.55
CA ASN A 56 -5.33 -12.24 -7.44
C ASN A 56 -4.70 -12.95 -6.24
N ALA A 57 -5.15 -14.17 -5.93
CA ALA A 57 -4.63 -15.01 -4.87
C ALA A 57 -3.19 -15.40 -5.14
N GLN A 58 -2.87 -15.85 -6.36
CA GLN A 58 -1.50 -16.18 -6.77
C GLN A 58 -0.57 -14.98 -6.64
N THR A 59 -1.00 -13.82 -7.17
CA THR A 59 -0.23 -12.58 -7.06
C THR A 59 0.02 -12.20 -5.59
N TYR A 60 -0.98 -12.37 -4.73
CA TYR A 60 -0.85 -12.09 -3.30
C TYR A 60 0.13 -13.05 -2.62
N LEU A 61 0.05 -14.35 -2.93
CA LEU A 61 0.95 -15.37 -2.39
C LEU A 61 2.41 -15.12 -2.79
N ASP A 62 2.65 -14.76 -4.05
CA ASP A 62 4.00 -14.47 -4.54
C ASP A 62 4.60 -13.26 -3.83
N GLN A 63 3.79 -12.21 -3.62
CA GLN A 63 4.20 -11.04 -2.87
C GLN A 63 4.36 -11.31 -1.36
N ALA A 64 3.47 -12.11 -0.76
CA ALA A 64 3.60 -12.52 0.64
C ALA A 64 4.86 -13.36 0.87
N GLY A 65 5.28 -14.12 -0.14
CA GLY A 65 6.53 -14.88 -0.18
C GLY A 65 7.80 -14.04 -0.07
N CYS A 66 7.73 -12.73 -0.32
CA CYS A 66 8.85 -11.83 -0.05
C CYS A 66 9.07 -11.61 1.46
N ILE A 67 8.13 -12.02 2.31
CA ILE A 67 8.18 -11.84 3.78
C ILE A 67 8.12 -13.20 4.48
N LEU A 68 7.14 -14.03 4.11
CA LEU A 68 6.87 -15.33 4.72
C LEU A 68 7.78 -16.42 4.15
N ASP A 69 8.14 -17.38 4.99
CA ASP A 69 8.70 -18.65 4.55
C ASP A 69 7.60 -19.47 3.89
N ARG A 70 7.77 -19.82 2.61
CA ARG A 70 6.75 -20.55 1.81
C ARG A 70 6.91 -22.07 1.87
N SER A 71 7.81 -22.57 2.71
CA SER A 71 7.99 -24.01 2.85
C SER A 71 6.69 -24.68 3.33
N PRO A 72 6.30 -25.86 2.77
CA PRO A 72 5.00 -26.48 3.05
C PRO A 72 4.73 -26.77 4.54
N GLU A 73 5.78 -26.96 5.32
CA GLU A 73 5.71 -27.17 6.76
C GLU A 73 5.44 -25.89 7.56
N LYS A 74 5.78 -24.71 7.02
CA LYS A 74 5.59 -23.41 7.68
C LYS A 74 4.46 -22.57 7.12
N LEU A 75 3.99 -22.84 5.91
CA LEU A 75 2.91 -22.09 5.28
C LEU A 75 1.85 -23.01 4.69
N GLU A 76 0.62 -22.82 5.13
CA GLU A 76 -0.58 -23.42 4.54
C GLU A 76 -1.42 -22.34 3.86
N LEU A 77 -1.87 -22.62 2.65
CA LEU A 77 -2.80 -21.75 1.93
C LEU A 77 -4.17 -22.43 1.88
N ARG A 78 -5.23 -21.73 2.29
CA ARG A 78 -6.61 -22.22 2.28
C ARG A 78 -7.52 -21.22 1.60
N TYR A 79 -8.59 -21.71 0.99
CA TYR A 79 -9.63 -20.88 0.37
C TYR A 79 -10.90 -21.02 1.18
N ASN A 80 -11.50 -19.92 1.63
CA ASN A 80 -12.67 -20.05 2.51
C ASN A 80 -13.93 -20.56 1.79
N SER A 81 -13.95 -20.58 0.46
CA SER A 81 -14.95 -21.33 -0.30
C SER A 81 -14.92 -22.84 -0.03
N GLU A 82 -13.81 -23.42 0.44
CA GLU A 82 -13.70 -24.84 0.79
C GLU A 82 -14.78 -25.29 1.77
N TRP A 83 -15.21 -24.40 2.66
CA TRP A 83 -16.27 -24.62 3.63
C TRP A 83 -17.49 -23.72 3.40
N LEU A 84 -17.31 -22.42 3.12
CA LEU A 84 -18.44 -21.49 2.99
C LEU A 84 -19.32 -21.78 1.77
N ALA A 85 -18.73 -22.19 0.64
CA ALA A 85 -19.51 -22.44 -0.58
C ALA A 85 -20.36 -23.73 -0.51
N LYS A 86 -20.08 -24.61 0.46
CA LYS A 86 -20.79 -25.86 0.67
C LYS A 86 -21.94 -25.73 1.68
N MET A 87 -22.06 -24.60 2.36
CA MET A 87 -23.10 -24.38 3.37
C MET A 87 -24.48 -24.37 2.70
N GLY A 88 -25.36 -25.26 3.17
CA GLY A 88 -26.78 -25.19 2.87
C GLY A 88 -27.44 -24.04 3.61
N PHE A 89 -28.68 -23.71 3.25
CA PHE A 89 -29.40 -22.63 3.92
C PHE A 89 -29.62 -22.90 5.41
N GLU A 90 -29.81 -24.17 5.81
CA GLU A 90 -29.91 -24.55 7.22
C GLU A 90 -28.61 -24.25 8.00
N ASP A 91 -27.44 -24.52 7.40
CA ASP A 91 -26.15 -24.21 8.03
C ASP A 91 -25.99 -22.70 8.22
N VAL A 92 -26.40 -21.92 7.21
CA VAL A 92 -26.39 -20.45 7.28
C VAL A 92 -27.32 -19.95 8.39
N LEU A 93 -28.52 -20.51 8.53
CA LEU A 93 -29.45 -20.15 9.61
C LEU A 93 -28.87 -20.50 10.99
N ARG A 94 -28.25 -21.68 11.12
CA ARG A 94 -27.60 -22.10 12.37
C ARG A 94 -26.46 -21.18 12.75
N LEU A 95 -25.62 -20.80 11.78
CA LEU A 95 -24.51 -19.86 11.98
C LEU A 95 -25.03 -18.46 12.32
N ALA A 96 -26.04 -17.97 11.60
CA ALA A 96 -26.69 -16.69 11.88
C ALA A 96 -27.30 -16.64 13.30
N GLY A 97 -27.83 -17.77 13.79
CA GLY A 97 -28.34 -17.91 15.15
C GLY A 97 -27.28 -17.77 16.25
N ARG A 98 -25.98 -17.81 15.92
CA ARG A 98 -24.87 -17.65 16.89
C ARG A 98 -24.63 -16.20 17.30
N MET A 99 -25.22 -15.22 16.61
CA MET A 99 -24.99 -13.80 16.87
C MET A 99 -26.31 -13.02 16.82
N THR A 100 -26.47 -12.10 17.76
CA THR A 100 -27.63 -11.21 17.81
C THR A 100 -27.38 -9.92 17.04
N LEU A 101 -28.44 -9.31 16.53
CA LEU A 101 -28.35 -7.97 15.91
C LEU A 101 -27.73 -6.94 16.87
N GLY A 102 -28.07 -7.02 18.16
CA GLY A 102 -27.52 -6.14 19.19
C GLY A 102 -26.00 -6.27 19.35
N GLN A 103 -25.43 -7.47 19.17
CA GLN A 103 -23.97 -7.66 19.17
C GLN A 103 -23.33 -7.00 17.95
N VAL A 104 -23.91 -7.14 16.76
CA VAL A 104 -23.35 -6.51 15.55
C VAL A 104 -23.37 -4.99 15.65
N LEU A 105 -24.43 -4.42 16.21
CA LEU A 105 -24.54 -2.98 16.42
C LEU A 105 -23.57 -2.44 17.50
N LYS A 106 -22.86 -3.28 18.24
CA LYS A 106 -21.73 -2.81 19.07
C LYS A 106 -20.51 -2.44 18.23
N ARG A 107 -20.41 -2.94 16.99
CA ARG A 107 -19.33 -2.59 16.08
C ARG A 107 -19.48 -1.15 15.62
N GLU A 108 -18.43 -0.36 15.79
CA GLU A 108 -18.51 1.10 15.66
C GLU A 108 -18.98 1.57 14.26
N ASP A 109 -18.56 0.88 13.21
CA ASP A 109 -18.93 1.20 11.83
C ASP A 109 -20.41 0.88 11.52
N PHE A 110 -20.92 -0.27 11.98
CA PHE A 110 -22.34 -0.60 11.90
C PHE A 110 -23.18 0.36 12.71
N ARG A 111 -22.77 0.65 13.95
CA ARG A 111 -23.45 1.62 14.82
C ARG A 111 -23.55 2.99 14.14
N LYS A 112 -22.43 3.53 13.65
CA LYS A 112 -22.40 4.85 13.00
C LYS A 112 -23.31 4.88 11.76
N ARG A 113 -23.27 3.85 10.92
CA ARG A 113 -24.13 3.77 9.73
C ARG A 113 -25.61 3.65 10.11
N PHE A 114 -25.91 2.90 11.15
CA PHE A 114 -27.28 2.72 11.65
C PHE A 114 -27.83 4.02 12.23
N GLU A 115 -27.06 4.70 13.08
CA GLU A 115 -27.40 6.01 13.66
C GLU A 115 -27.52 7.11 12.59
N SER A 116 -26.70 7.05 11.53
CA SER A 116 -26.75 8.01 10.43
C SER A 116 -27.72 7.61 9.30
N GLU A 117 -28.57 6.60 9.52
CA GLU A 117 -29.51 6.05 8.55
C GLU A 117 -28.89 5.72 7.18
N SER A 118 -27.59 5.43 7.16
CA SER A 118 -26.90 4.98 5.96
C SER A 118 -27.27 3.52 5.70
N PRO A 119 -27.67 3.15 4.47
CA PRO A 119 -28.11 1.79 4.18
C PRO A 119 -27.08 0.75 4.63
N ILE A 120 -27.54 -0.30 5.31
CA ILE A 120 -26.74 -1.47 5.71
C ILE A 120 -27.44 -2.70 5.13
N GLY A 121 -26.76 -3.43 4.25
CA GLY A 121 -27.30 -4.66 3.69
C GLY A 121 -27.38 -5.76 4.74
N LEU A 122 -28.47 -6.55 4.74
CA LEU A 122 -28.61 -7.69 5.66
C LEU A 122 -27.46 -8.71 5.53
N HIS A 123 -26.93 -8.88 4.32
CA HIS A 123 -25.79 -9.76 4.04
C HIS A 123 -24.50 -9.28 4.72
N GLU A 124 -24.36 -7.97 4.99
CA GLU A 124 -23.18 -7.42 5.67
C GLU A 124 -23.09 -7.92 7.13
N PHE A 125 -24.24 -8.23 7.76
CA PHE A 125 -24.29 -8.80 9.11
C PHE A 125 -23.73 -10.22 9.19
N LEU A 126 -23.67 -10.94 8.06
CA LEU A 126 -23.12 -12.28 8.01
C LEU A 126 -21.59 -12.28 7.92
N TYR A 127 -20.96 -11.14 7.59
CA TYR A 127 -19.52 -11.09 7.37
C TYR A 127 -18.69 -11.53 8.59
N PRO A 128 -18.93 -11.00 9.82
CA PRO A 128 -18.16 -11.42 10.98
C PRO A 128 -18.32 -12.91 11.29
N LEU A 129 -19.49 -13.49 11.00
CA LEU A 129 -19.74 -14.92 11.18
C LEU A 129 -18.96 -15.76 10.16
N MET A 130 -18.94 -15.35 8.90
CA MET A 130 -18.16 -16.05 7.87
C MET A 130 -16.68 -16.04 8.21
N GLN A 131 -16.11 -14.87 8.54
CA GLN A 131 -14.70 -14.77 8.94
C GLN A 131 -14.42 -15.58 10.21
N GLY A 132 -15.28 -15.49 11.24
CA GLY A 132 -15.08 -16.28 12.45
C GLY A 132 -15.21 -17.80 12.22
N TRP A 133 -16.03 -18.21 11.25
CA TRP A 133 -16.14 -19.60 10.83
C TRP A 133 -14.88 -20.10 10.14
N ASP A 134 -14.12 -19.23 9.47
CA ASP A 134 -12.82 -19.57 8.92
C ASP A 134 -11.90 -20.12 10.03
N SER A 135 -11.86 -19.47 11.21
CA SER A 135 -11.07 -19.92 12.37
C SER A 135 -11.51 -21.27 12.93
N VAL A 136 -12.82 -21.56 12.93
CA VAL A 136 -13.35 -22.87 13.34
C VAL A 136 -12.88 -23.98 12.39
N ASN A 137 -12.87 -23.72 11.07
CA ASN A 137 -12.52 -24.72 10.07
C ASN A 137 -11.02 -25.05 10.05
N ILE A 138 -10.17 -24.08 10.34
CA ILE A 138 -8.72 -24.30 10.44
C ILE A 138 -8.23 -24.58 11.86
N GLN A 139 -9.12 -24.60 12.86
CA GLN A 139 -8.81 -24.77 14.29
C GLN A 139 -7.69 -23.82 14.76
N ALA A 140 -7.83 -22.53 14.42
CA ALA A 140 -6.77 -21.56 14.67
C ALA A 140 -6.44 -21.41 16.16
N ASP A 141 -5.16 -21.50 16.53
CA ASP A 141 -4.68 -21.17 17.88
C ASP A 141 -4.54 -19.67 18.11
N VAL A 142 -4.14 -18.93 17.06
CA VAL A 142 -3.90 -17.49 17.10
C VAL A 142 -4.41 -16.87 15.80
N GLU A 143 -5.26 -15.84 15.90
CA GLU A 143 -5.65 -15.01 14.75
C GLU A 143 -5.06 -13.61 14.88
N LEU A 144 -4.19 -13.26 13.91
CA LEU A 144 -3.62 -11.92 13.79
C LEU A 144 -4.62 -10.98 13.10
N GLY A 145 -4.78 -9.77 13.62
CA GLY A 145 -5.65 -8.76 13.01
C GLY A 145 -5.10 -7.34 13.17
N GLY A 146 -5.52 -6.43 12.30
CA GLY A 146 -5.42 -5.00 12.56
C GLY A 146 -6.41 -4.58 13.65
N THR A 147 -6.26 -3.39 14.22
CA THR A 147 -7.23 -2.85 15.21
C THR A 147 -8.66 -2.79 14.68
N ASP A 148 -8.82 -2.65 13.36
CA ASP A 148 -10.11 -2.70 12.68
C ASP A 148 -10.75 -4.11 12.65
N GLN A 149 -9.97 -5.18 12.79
CA GLN A 149 -10.46 -6.57 12.76
C GLN A 149 -10.81 -7.13 14.16
N THR A 150 -10.60 -6.35 15.23
CA THR A 150 -10.82 -6.80 16.61
C THR A 150 -12.17 -7.50 16.83
N TYR A 151 -13.26 -6.92 16.30
CA TYR A 151 -14.60 -7.51 16.44
C TYR A 151 -14.70 -8.88 15.74
N ASN A 152 -14.23 -8.99 14.50
CA ASN A 152 -14.36 -10.23 13.72
C ASN A 152 -13.53 -11.36 14.35
N ASN A 153 -12.30 -11.06 14.80
CA ASN A 153 -11.45 -12.05 15.47
C ASN A 153 -12.06 -12.51 16.82
N LEU A 154 -12.77 -11.62 17.53
CA LEU A 154 -13.50 -12.01 18.74
C LEU A 154 -14.70 -12.91 18.44
N VAL A 155 -15.41 -12.67 17.32
CA VAL A 155 -16.46 -13.57 16.86
C VAL A 155 -15.90 -14.97 16.55
N GLY A 156 -14.74 -15.06 15.89
CA GLY A 156 -14.06 -16.35 15.67
C GLY A 156 -13.77 -17.10 16.97
N ARG A 157 -13.25 -16.39 17.97
CA ARG A 157 -12.98 -16.95 19.31
C ARG A 157 -14.25 -17.48 20.00
N ASP A 158 -15.35 -16.73 19.92
CA ASP A 158 -16.62 -17.12 20.52
C ASP A 158 -17.25 -18.31 19.77
N LEU A 159 -17.13 -18.36 18.43
CA LEU A 159 -17.59 -19.48 17.60
C LEU A 159 -16.81 -20.75 17.90
N GLN A 160 -15.48 -20.70 18.01
CA GLN A 160 -14.66 -21.85 18.41
C GLN A 160 -15.10 -22.42 19.76
N THR A 161 -15.34 -21.56 20.74
CA THR A 161 -15.88 -21.97 22.05
C THR A 161 -17.22 -22.69 21.90
N ALA A 162 -18.12 -22.17 21.06
CA ALA A 162 -19.44 -22.73 20.82
C ALA A 162 -19.42 -24.07 20.05
N GLU A 163 -18.33 -24.34 19.33
CA GLU A 163 -18.04 -25.61 18.65
C GLU A 163 -17.14 -26.55 19.49
N GLY A 164 -16.89 -26.22 20.76
CA GLY A 164 -16.10 -27.04 21.68
C GLY A 164 -14.59 -27.05 21.41
N GLN A 165 -14.10 -26.11 20.61
CA GLN A 165 -12.67 -25.92 20.36
C GLN A 165 -12.05 -24.98 21.40
N PRO A 166 -10.73 -25.08 21.68
CA PRO A 166 -10.01 -24.05 22.40
C PRO A 166 -10.18 -22.68 21.70
N PRO A 167 -10.57 -21.62 22.43
CA PRO A 167 -10.71 -20.29 21.84
C PRO A 167 -9.35 -19.74 21.41
N GLN A 168 -9.26 -19.28 20.17
CA GLN A 168 -8.05 -18.64 19.65
C GLN A 168 -7.61 -17.43 20.48
N ILE A 169 -6.31 -17.21 20.51
CA ILE A 169 -5.72 -15.96 20.99
C ILE A 169 -5.90 -14.90 19.91
N VAL A 170 -6.60 -13.82 20.24
CA VAL A 170 -6.76 -12.67 19.35
C VAL A 170 -5.58 -11.72 19.54
N MET A 171 -4.70 -11.63 18.54
CA MET A 171 -3.55 -10.73 18.58
C MET A 171 -3.76 -9.55 17.63
N ILE A 172 -3.96 -8.37 18.23
CA ILE A 172 -4.25 -7.14 17.50
C ILE A 172 -2.97 -6.31 17.33
N LEU A 173 -2.70 -5.93 16.09
CA LEU A 173 -1.57 -5.09 15.70
C LEU A 173 -2.05 -3.69 15.31
N PRO A 174 -1.25 -2.64 15.59
CA PRO A 174 -1.55 -1.29 15.12
C PRO A 174 -1.68 -1.23 13.60
N LEU A 175 -2.55 -0.35 13.12
CA LEU A 175 -2.64 -0.01 11.69
C LEU A 175 -1.56 1.02 11.34
N LEU A 176 -0.69 0.69 10.39
CA LEU A 176 0.32 1.60 9.89
C LEU A 176 -0.33 2.83 9.24
N ARG A 177 -0.02 4.03 9.72
CA ARG A 177 -0.44 5.28 9.08
C ARG A 177 0.31 5.49 7.77
N GLY A 178 -0.42 5.88 6.73
CA GLY A 178 0.12 6.04 5.38
C GLY A 178 0.85 7.36 5.18
N LEU A 179 1.21 7.63 3.93
CA LEU A 179 1.97 8.83 3.52
C LEU A 179 1.28 10.16 3.81
N ASP A 180 -0.01 10.14 4.15
CA ASP A 180 -0.79 11.33 4.48
C ASP A 180 -0.77 11.68 5.98
N GLY A 181 -0.12 10.86 6.83
CA GLY A 181 0.12 11.19 8.24
C GLY A 181 -0.96 10.71 9.22
N HIS A 182 -2.19 10.49 8.74
CA HIS A 182 -3.35 10.36 9.63
C HIS A 182 -4.24 9.15 9.33
N ARG A 183 -4.42 8.77 8.06
CA ARG A 183 -5.22 7.58 7.72
C ARG A 183 -4.35 6.34 7.69
N LYS A 184 -4.96 5.18 7.94
CA LYS A 184 -4.31 3.89 7.68
C LYS A 184 -3.84 3.82 6.23
N MET A 185 -2.71 3.14 6.01
CA MET A 185 -2.17 2.91 4.69
C MET A 185 -3.16 2.10 3.83
N SER A 186 -3.51 2.62 2.66
CA SER A 186 -4.47 2.00 1.75
C SER A 186 -4.31 2.50 0.33
N LYS A 187 -4.41 1.57 -0.63
CA LYS A 187 -4.43 1.91 -2.06
C LYS A 187 -5.55 2.86 -2.43
N SER A 188 -6.72 2.70 -1.81
CA SER A 188 -7.89 3.53 -2.09
C SER A 188 -7.67 5.01 -1.77
N TYR A 189 -6.75 5.32 -0.85
CA TYR A 189 -6.40 6.70 -0.49
C TYR A 189 -5.16 7.20 -1.21
N GLY A 190 -4.46 6.35 -1.97
CA GLY A 190 -3.20 6.69 -2.63
C GLY A 190 -2.07 7.03 -1.64
N ASN A 191 -2.17 6.60 -0.38
CA ASN A 191 -1.22 6.91 0.70
C ASN A 191 -0.31 5.71 1.05
N TYR A 192 0.01 4.86 0.07
CA TYR A 192 0.69 3.59 0.28
C TYR A 192 2.07 3.50 -0.37
N ILE A 193 2.85 2.54 0.13
CA ILE A 193 4.09 2.07 -0.48
C ILE A 193 3.93 0.56 -0.73
N GLY A 194 3.87 0.15 -1.99
CA GLY A 194 3.84 -1.24 -2.41
C GLY A 194 5.18 -1.93 -2.17
N ILE A 195 5.17 -3.22 -1.83
CA ILE A 195 6.42 -3.96 -1.55
C ILE A 195 7.18 -4.35 -2.82
N THR A 196 6.54 -4.28 -3.98
CA THR A 196 7.11 -4.56 -5.30
C THR A 196 7.43 -3.28 -6.09
N GLU A 197 7.42 -2.11 -5.43
CA GLU A 197 7.78 -0.86 -6.08
C GLU A 197 9.28 -0.80 -6.37
N SER A 198 9.72 0.15 -7.21
CA SER A 198 11.15 0.30 -7.45
C SER A 198 11.88 0.79 -6.18
N PRO A 199 13.19 0.53 -6.05
CA PRO A 199 14.00 1.08 -4.96
C PRO A 199 13.85 2.60 -4.82
N ARG A 200 13.81 3.32 -5.95
CA ARG A 200 13.64 4.78 -5.99
C ARG A 200 12.27 5.23 -5.49
N ASP A 201 11.20 4.55 -5.92
CA ASP A 201 9.84 4.85 -5.46
C ASP A 201 9.68 4.58 -3.96
N MET A 202 10.16 3.43 -3.50
CA MET A 202 10.09 3.04 -2.09
C MET A 202 10.86 4.02 -1.22
N PHE A 203 12.09 4.36 -1.62
CA PHE A 203 12.92 5.34 -0.93
C PHE A 203 12.24 6.72 -0.93
N GLY A 204 11.91 7.23 -2.12
CA GLY A 204 11.31 8.54 -2.30
C GLY A 204 9.97 8.72 -1.59
N LYS A 205 9.11 7.68 -1.54
CA LYS A 205 7.86 7.71 -0.77
C LYS A 205 8.10 7.66 0.73
N THR A 206 9.06 6.86 1.20
CA THR A 206 9.42 6.83 2.63
C THR A 206 9.95 8.19 3.08
N MET A 207 10.74 8.88 2.26
CA MET A 207 11.21 10.24 2.56
C MET A 207 10.09 11.29 2.70
N ARG A 208 8.85 10.98 2.32
CA ARG A 208 7.69 11.90 2.39
C ARG A 208 6.83 11.71 3.63
N ILE A 209 7.11 10.73 4.48
CA ILE A 209 6.36 10.55 5.72
C ILE A 209 6.61 11.73 6.67
N PRO A 210 5.62 12.17 7.45
CA PRO A 210 5.82 13.13 8.53
C PRO A 210 6.81 12.60 9.58
N ASP A 211 7.60 13.49 10.19
CA ASP A 211 8.64 13.11 11.16
C ASP A 211 8.06 12.48 12.44
N ASP A 212 6.85 12.89 12.85
CA ASP A 212 6.11 12.32 13.99
C ASP A 212 5.68 10.86 13.77
N LEU A 213 5.75 10.36 12.53
CA LEU A 213 5.50 8.94 12.21
C LEU A 213 6.76 8.07 12.26
N LEU A 214 7.96 8.64 12.36
CA LEU A 214 9.21 7.87 12.28
C LEU A 214 9.27 6.76 13.35
N SER A 215 8.96 7.08 14.59
CA SER A 215 8.95 6.12 15.70
C SER A 215 7.97 4.96 15.46
N GLU A 216 6.75 5.27 14.99
CA GLU A 216 5.77 4.25 14.59
C GLU A 216 6.29 3.37 13.46
N TRP A 217 6.86 3.97 12.41
CA TRP A 217 7.34 3.23 11.25
C TRP A 217 8.53 2.34 11.58
N TYR A 218 9.49 2.82 12.37
CA TYR A 218 10.59 1.99 12.88
C TYR A 218 10.05 0.78 13.65
N ARG A 219 9.16 1.02 14.61
CA ARG A 219 8.57 -0.02 15.46
C ARG A 219 7.78 -1.08 14.68
N LEU A 220 7.06 -0.67 13.63
CA LEU A 220 6.19 -1.59 12.89
C LEU A 220 6.85 -2.26 11.68
N LEU A 221 7.90 -1.66 11.11
CA LEU A 221 8.50 -2.11 9.84
C LEU A 221 9.95 -2.56 9.97
N THR A 222 10.58 -2.39 11.11
CA THR A 222 11.97 -2.79 11.36
C THR A 222 12.09 -3.61 12.64
N ASP A 223 13.29 -4.14 12.88
CA ASP A 223 13.66 -4.85 14.12
C ASP A 223 14.63 -3.99 14.97
N VAL A 224 14.72 -2.69 14.68
CA VAL A 224 15.57 -1.75 15.41
C VAL A 224 14.96 -1.52 16.80
N PRO A 225 15.76 -1.62 17.88
CA PRO A 225 15.28 -1.31 19.23
C PRO A 225 14.73 0.11 19.32
N GLU A 226 13.61 0.28 20.02
CA GLU A 226 12.90 1.57 20.11
C GLU A 226 13.81 2.72 20.61
N HIS A 227 14.65 2.44 21.60
CA HIS A 227 15.58 3.44 22.15
C HIS A 227 16.64 3.90 21.14
N GLU A 228 17.10 3.01 20.23
CA GLU A 228 18.05 3.36 19.17
C GLU A 228 17.37 4.19 18.09
N ALA A 229 16.16 3.80 17.68
CA ALA A 229 15.36 4.55 16.72
C ALA A 229 15.07 5.98 17.23
N GLU A 230 14.61 6.10 18.48
CA GLU A 230 14.34 7.40 19.13
C GLU A 230 15.60 8.28 19.22
N ALA A 231 16.77 7.68 19.52
CA ALA A 231 18.03 8.42 19.56
C ALA A 231 18.41 8.95 18.16
N ALA A 232 18.29 8.11 17.13
CA ALA A 232 18.57 8.48 15.74
C ALA A 232 17.63 9.59 15.24
N ILE A 233 16.32 9.44 15.50
CA ILE A 233 15.30 10.44 15.14
C ILE A 233 15.59 11.78 15.81
N ARG A 234 15.94 11.79 17.10
CA ARG A 234 16.25 13.03 17.84
C ARG A 234 17.52 13.71 17.34
N SER A 235 18.51 12.92 16.93
CA SER A 235 19.78 13.45 16.43
C SER A 235 19.62 14.11 15.06
N ASP A 236 18.99 13.42 14.11
CA ASP A 236 18.73 13.93 12.77
C ASP A 236 17.56 13.17 12.11
N PRO A 237 16.34 13.75 12.13
CA PRO A 237 15.15 13.12 11.53
C PRO A 237 15.31 12.80 10.05
N MET A 238 16.08 13.61 9.29
CA MET A 238 16.28 13.38 7.85
C MET A 238 17.15 12.14 7.62
N THR A 239 18.25 12.03 8.36
CA THR A 239 19.14 10.87 8.29
C THR A 239 18.44 9.60 8.79
N ALA A 240 17.68 9.69 9.89
CA ALA A 240 16.86 8.58 10.38
C ALA A 240 15.82 8.14 9.32
N LYS A 241 15.16 9.09 8.65
CA LYS A 241 14.20 8.76 7.58
C LYS A 241 14.86 8.07 6.39
N ALA A 242 16.06 8.49 6.01
CA ALA A 242 16.84 7.85 4.95
C ALA A 242 17.29 6.43 5.34
N ASP A 243 17.73 6.24 6.58
CA ASP A 243 18.06 4.91 7.13
C ASP A 243 16.83 3.98 7.15
N LEU A 244 15.69 4.48 7.66
CA LEU A 244 14.42 3.77 7.63
C LEU A 244 14.04 3.33 6.20
N ALA A 245 14.20 4.22 5.22
CA ALA A 245 13.92 3.94 3.81
C ALA A 245 14.79 2.79 3.27
N CYS A 246 16.10 2.80 3.57
CA CYS A 246 17.00 1.70 3.24
C CYS A 246 16.57 0.38 3.92
N ARG A 247 16.33 0.38 5.23
CA ARG A 247 15.95 -0.82 5.99
C ARG A 247 14.65 -1.46 5.51
N ILE A 248 13.67 -0.64 5.13
CA ILE A 248 12.42 -1.13 4.55
C ILE A 248 12.72 -1.76 3.18
N GLY A 249 13.46 -1.06 2.32
CA GLY A 249 13.73 -1.50 0.97
C GLY A 249 14.66 -2.70 0.85
N GLU A 250 15.60 -2.87 1.76
CA GLU A 250 16.53 -4.01 1.83
C GLU A 250 15.83 -5.36 2.07
N ARG A 251 14.55 -5.34 2.44
CA ARG A 251 13.72 -6.55 2.52
C ARG A 251 13.22 -7.04 1.18
N PHE A 252 13.13 -6.14 0.21
CA PHE A 252 12.51 -6.39 -1.09
C PHE A 252 13.51 -6.19 -2.25
N HIS A 253 14.63 -5.53 -1.98
CA HIS A 253 15.68 -5.19 -2.93
C HIS A 253 17.06 -5.42 -2.29
N SER A 254 18.12 -5.42 -3.11
CA SER A 254 19.49 -5.48 -2.59
C SER A 254 19.87 -4.19 -1.86
N ALA A 255 20.78 -4.31 -0.90
CA ALA A 255 21.38 -3.17 -0.21
C ALA A 255 22.04 -2.18 -1.18
N GLU A 256 22.66 -2.68 -2.25
CA GLU A 256 23.24 -1.84 -3.31
C GLU A 256 22.18 -0.98 -4.00
N ALA A 257 21.07 -1.56 -4.44
CA ALA A 257 19.99 -0.84 -5.10
C ALA A 257 19.35 0.23 -4.19
N MET A 258 19.23 -0.05 -2.89
CA MET A 258 18.73 0.93 -1.92
C MET A 258 19.73 2.05 -1.65
N ASN A 259 21.04 1.75 -1.65
CA ASN A 259 22.09 2.77 -1.54
C ASN A 259 22.14 3.68 -2.78
N GLU A 260 21.96 3.13 -3.97
CA GLU A 260 21.83 3.91 -5.21
C GLU A 260 20.60 4.83 -5.17
N ALA A 261 19.45 4.30 -4.71
CA ALA A 261 18.24 5.09 -4.55
C ALA A 261 18.43 6.25 -3.55
N ARG A 262 19.14 5.99 -2.44
CA ARG A 262 19.52 7.01 -1.45
C ARG A 262 20.41 8.09 -2.07
N ALA A 263 21.48 7.71 -2.76
CA ALA A 263 22.41 8.64 -3.39
C ALA A 263 21.71 9.53 -4.42
N TRP A 264 20.92 8.92 -5.31
CA TRP A 264 20.11 9.61 -6.30
C TRP A 264 19.12 10.60 -5.66
N TRP A 265 18.50 10.24 -4.53
CA TRP A 265 17.55 11.10 -3.86
C TRP A 265 18.22 12.34 -3.27
N PHE A 266 19.37 12.17 -2.62
CA PHE A 266 20.13 13.29 -2.05
C PHE A 266 20.74 14.19 -3.12
N GLU A 267 21.23 13.65 -4.23
CA GLU A 267 21.67 14.43 -5.38
C GLU A 267 20.55 15.36 -5.88
N ARG A 268 19.36 14.80 -6.11
CA ARG A 268 18.20 15.59 -6.56
C ARG A 268 17.65 16.53 -5.51
N PHE A 269 17.70 16.16 -4.24
CA PHE A 269 17.29 17.04 -3.15
C PHE A 269 18.23 18.24 -3.00
N SER A 270 19.54 18.02 -3.15
CA SER A 270 20.55 19.08 -3.16
C SER A 270 20.33 20.04 -4.33
N GLN A 271 20.18 19.52 -5.55
CA GLN A 271 19.89 20.31 -6.76
C GLN A 271 18.60 21.13 -6.62
N ARG A 272 17.56 20.58 -5.94
CA ARG A 272 16.32 21.31 -5.63
C ARG A 272 16.53 22.44 -4.61
N LYS A 273 17.47 22.32 -3.67
CA LYS A 273 17.79 23.37 -2.67
C LYS A 273 18.66 24.48 -3.25
N THR A 274 19.59 24.17 -4.15
CA THR A 274 20.48 25.16 -4.78
C THR A 274 19.81 25.94 -5.92
N GLY A 275 18.62 25.52 -6.37
CA GLY A 275 17.96 26.11 -7.54
C GLY A 275 18.70 25.82 -8.85
N GLU A 276 19.65 24.88 -8.81
CA GLU A 276 20.36 24.38 -9.97
C GLU A 276 19.42 23.57 -10.85
N ALA A 277 19.69 23.63 -12.15
CA ALA A 277 18.87 22.95 -13.13
C ALA A 277 19.06 21.43 -13.00
N LEU A 278 17.97 20.68 -12.87
CA LEU A 278 17.98 19.22 -13.01
C LEU A 278 18.42 18.90 -14.46
N GLU A 279 19.45 18.11 -14.67
CA GLU A 279 19.76 17.66 -16.04
C GLU A 279 18.75 16.59 -16.47
N VAL A 280 18.08 16.80 -17.60
CA VAL A 280 17.17 15.83 -18.21
C VAL A 280 17.82 15.30 -19.47
N ARG A 281 18.22 14.02 -19.42
CA ARG A 281 18.79 13.34 -20.59
C ARG A 281 17.68 12.89 -21.51
N VAL A 282 17.80 13.22 -22.80
CA VAL A 282 16.83 12.83 -23.83
C VAL A 282 17.48 11.79 -24.74
N PRO A 283 17.02 10.53 -24.74
CA PRO A 283 17.58 9.48 -25.60
C PRO A 283 17.45 9.85 -27.09
N ALA A 284 18.48 9.56 -27.89
CA ALA A 284 18.52 9.91 -29.33
C ALA A 284 17.31 9.37 -30.12
N GLY A 285 16.82 8.17 -29.79
CA GLY A 285 15.64 7.58 -30.43
C GLY A 285 14.30 8.29 -30.14
N GLU A 286 14.29 9.25 -29.22
CA GLU A 286 13.11 10.04 -28.84
C GLU A 286 13.10 11.43 -29.48
N ILE A 287 14.15 11.77 -30.25
CA ILE A 287 14.31 13.06 -30.93
C ILE A 287 13.85 12.91 -32.38
N GLN A 288 12.86 13.71 -32.76
CA GLN A 288 12.36 13.83 -34.13
C GLN A 288 12.75 15.22 -34.66
N ASP A 289 13.61 15.27 -35.68
CA ASP A 289 14.10 16.51 -36.29
C ASP A 289 14.58 17.56 -35.26
N GLY A 290 15.37 17.09 -34.28
CA GLY A 290 15.88 17.95 -33.21
C GLY A 290 14.83 18.42 -32.19
N SER A 291 13.65 17.79 -32.15
CA SER A 291 12.55 18.12 -31.23
C SER A 291 11.98 16.88 -30.54
N ALA A 292 11.31 17.04 -29.39
CA ALA A 292 10.55 15.98 -28.75
C ALA A 292 9.17 16.48 -28.30
N PRO A 293 8.14 15.61 -28.22
CA PRO A 293 6.83 15.99 -27.70
C PRO A 293 6.91 16.53 -26.25
N ALA A 294 6.16 17.58 -25.94
CA ALA A 294 6.12 18.19 -24.60
C ALA A 294 5.79 17.18 -23.49
N TRP A 295 4.86 16.24 -23.74
CA TRP A 295 4.53 15.19 -22.75
C TRP A 295 5.71 14.27 -22.45
N LYS A 296 6.60 14.06 -23.42
CA LYS A 296 7.77 13.20 -23.28
C LYS A 296 8.85 13.90 -22.46
N LEU A 297 9.10 15.19 -22.73
CA LEU A 297 9.99 16.00 -21.90
C LEU A 297 9.50 16.12 -20.47
N ALA A 298 8.19 16.31 -20.28
CA ALA A 298 7.53 16.23 -18.98
C ALA A 298 7.77 14.88 -18.30
N TRP A 299 7.60 13.77 -19.02
CA TRP A 299 7.79 12.42 -18.51
C TRP A 299 9.26 12.16 -18.10
N LEU A 300 10.22 12.58 -18.92
CA LEU A 300 11.65 12.47 -18.64
C LEU A 300 12.11 13.39 -17.50
N ALA A 301 11.53 14.60 -17.38
CA ALA A 301 11.79 15.48 -16.24
C ALA A 301 11.30 14.93 -14.90
N HIS A 302 10.38 13.96 -14.95
CA HIS A 302 9.96 13.17 -13.80
C HIS A 302 10.60 11.77 -13.79
N ASP A 303 11.71 11.57 -14.51
CA ASP A 303 12.49 10.33 -14.55
C ASP A 303 11.64 9.09 -14.82
N GLN A 304 10.60 9.27 -15.63
CA GLN A 304 9.65 8.22 -16.00
C GLN A 304 8.78 7.67 -14.85
N GLU A 305 8.83 8.28 -13.65
CA GLU A 305 8.05 7.89 -12.46
C GLU A 305 6.54 8.12 -12.63
N ILE A 306 6.16 9.10 -13.46
CA ILE A 306 4.75 9.34 -13.78
C ILE A 306 4.36 8.51 -15.00
N SER A 307 3.10 8.09 -15.07
CA SER A 307 2.60 7.41 -16.28
C SER A 307 2.65 8.36 -17.48
N LYS A 308 2.78 7.83 -18.70
CA LYS A 308 2.69 8.64 -19.94
C LYS A 308 1.39 9.44 -19.99
N SER A 309 0.29 8.88 -19.50
CA SER A 309 -1.01 9.53 -19.41
C SER A 309 -1.04 10.68 -18.38
N GLU A 310 -0.35 10.53 -17.25
CA GLU A 310 -0.20 11.59 -16.25
C GLU A 310 0.66 12.75 -16.79
N ALA A 311 1.75 12.44 -17.51
CA ALA A 311 2.57 13.44 -18.17
C ALA A 311 1.77 14.27 -19.19
N ARG A 312 0.94 13.61 -20.01
CA ARG A 312 0.03 14.30 -20.95
C ARG A 312 -0.98 15.20 -20.22
N ARG A 313 -1.60 14.71 -19.15
CA ARG A 313 -2.55 15.51 -18.33
C ARG A 313 -1.88 16.71 -17.69
N MET A 314 -0.62 16.57 -17.28
CA MET A 314 0.16 17.67 -16.70
C MET A 314 0.42 18.78 -17.72
N VAL A 315 0.77 18.42 -18.96
CA VAL A 315 0.92 19.39 -20.06
C VAL A 315 -0.44 20.06 -20.35
N GLN A 316 -1.52 19.28 -20.51
CA GLN A 316 -2.87 19.81 -20.73
C GLN A 316 -3.32 20.77 -19.61
N GLY A 317 -2.92 20.48 -18.37
CA GLY A 317 -3.19 21.31 -17.19
C GLY A 317 -2.36 22.61 -17.13
N GLY A 318 -1.55 22.90 -18.16
CA GLY A 318 -0.73 24.12 -18.24
C GLY A 318 0.42 24.13 -17.24
N ALA A 319 0.88 22.95 -16.82
CA ALA A 319 1.96 22.78 -15.87
C ALA A 319 3.31 22.46 -16.54
N PHE A 320 3.37 22.54 -17.87
CA PHE A 320 4.61 22.51 -18.64
C PHE A 320 4.88 23.89 -19.28
N GLU A 321 6.11 24.36 -19.15
CA GLU A 321 6.57 25.65 -19.68
C GLU A 321 7.93 25.47 -20.33
N PHE A 322 8.10 25.92 -21.56
CA PHE A 322 9.37 25.88 -22.27
C PHE A 322 9.75 27.31 -22.65
N ASP A 323 10.96 27.75 -22.28
CA ASP A 323 11.48 29.08 -22.63
C ASP A 323 10.51 30.23 -22.25
N GLY A 324 9.92 30.16 -21.05
CA GLY A 324 8.97 31.16 -20.57
C GLY A 324 7.53 31.00 -21.11
N LYS A 325 7.30 30.10 -22.07
CA LYS A 325 5.99 29.89 -22.71
C LYS A 325 5.31 28.63 -22.19
N LYS A 326 4.08 28.78 -21.70
CA LYS A 326 3.24 27.63 -21.35
C LYS A 326 2.88 26.84 -22.60
N ILE A 327 3.03 25.53 -22.52
CA ILE A 327 2.59 24.59 -23.55
C ILE A 327 1.45 23.76 -22.97
N THR A 328 0.33 23.72 -23.67
CA THR A 328 -0.88 22.99 -23.27
C THR A 328 -1.23 21.83 -24.19
N ASP A 329 -0.63 21.77 -25.38
CA ASP A 329 -0.73 20.61 -26.26
C ASP A 329 0.37 19.59 -25.90
N PRO A 330 0.02 18.39 -25.40
CA PRO A 330 0.97 17.33 -25.09
C PRO A 330 1.89 16.97 -26.26
N ASN A 331 1.35 16.99 -27.49
CA ASN A 331 2.03 16.51 -28.67
C ASN A 331 2.80 17.61 -29.40
N GLN A 332 2.73 18.87 -28.92
CA GLN A 332 3.53 19.95 -29.46
C GLN A 332 5.01 19.57 -29.40
N LEU A 333 5.68 19.61 -30.55
CA LEU A 333 7.10 19.37 -30.67
C LEU A 333 7.86 20.55 -30.07
N VAL A 334 8.76 20.24 -29.14
CA VAL A 334 9.59 21.19 -28.43
C VAL A 334 11.04 20.98 -28.85
N PRO A 335 11.74 22.03 -29.29
CA PRO A 335 13.12 21.90 -29.76
C PRO A 335 14.05 21.48 -28.62
N ILE A 336 14.90 20.50 -28.92
CA ILE A 336 15.93 20.00 -28.03
C ILE A 336 17.18 20.86 -28.17
N VAL A 337 17.36 21.81 -27.26
CA VAL A 337 18.52 22.70 -27.25
C VAL A 337 19.25 22.55 -25.93
N ALA A 338 20.53 22.15 -26.00
CA ALA A 338 21.38 22.05 -24.83
C ALA A 338 21.45 23.40 -24.10
N GLY A 339 21.36 23.36 -22.77
CA GLY A 339 21.34 24.55 -21.90
C GLY A 339 19.99 25.29 -21.82
N LYS A 340 18.98 24.98 -22.64
CA LYS A 340 17.68 25.65 -22.54
C LYS A 340 16.83 25.10 -21.39
N PRO A 341 16.36 25.95 -20.45
CA PRO A 341 15.54 25.52 -19.35
C PRO A 341 14.08 25.30 -19.78
N PHE A 342 13.49 24.21 -19.31
CA PHE A 342 12.04 24.01 -19.33
C PHE A 342 11.55 23.60 -17.94
N ARG A 343 10.27 23.85 -17.65
CA ARG A 343 9.59 23.53 -16.38
C ARG A 343 8.50 22.49 -16.59
N ALA A 344 8.42 21.54 -15.67
CA ALA A 344 7.40 20.51 -15.59
C ALA A 344 6.92 20.38 -14.13
N GLY A 345 5.84 21.06 -13.76
CA GLY A 345 5.31 21.06 -12.39
C GLY A 345 4.17 20.07 -12.21
N ARG A 346 4.11 19.35 -11.08
CA ARG A 346 2.91 18.55 -10.76
C ARG A 346 1.74 19.47 -10.41
N TYR A 347 0.64 19.36 -11.15
CA TYR A 347 -0.63 19.99 -10.82
C TYR A 347 -1.39 19.12 -9.80
N ARG A 348 -1.45 19.55 -8.53
CA ARG A 348 -2.46 19.05 -7.57
C ARG A 348 -3.57 20.10 -7.45
N LYS A 349 -4.84 19.66 -7.51
CA LYS A 349 -6.01 20.53 -7.33
C LYS A 349 -5.82 21.42 -6.10
N GLY A 350 -5.76 22.74 -6.29
CA GLY A 350 -5.72 23.73 -5.21
C GLY A 350 -4.34 24.29 -4.86
N GLU A 351 -3.24 23.62 -5.22
CA GLU A 351 -1.88 24.13 -4.96
C GLU A 351 -1.02 24.00 -6.22
N ARG A 352 -0.60 25.15 -6.77
CA ARG A 352 0.57 25.17 -7.65
C ARG A 352 1.77 24.79 -6.78
N VAL A 353 2.30 23.58 -6.95
CA VAL A 353 3.65 23.28 -6.48
C VAL A 353 4.58 24.18 -7.29
N LYS A 354 4.88 25.36 -6.72
CA LYS A 354 5.82 26.34 -7.27
C LYS A 354 7.23 25.81 -7.07
N GLN A 355 7.64 24.83 -7.85
CA GLN A 355 9.07 24.59 -8.04
C GLN A 355 9.35 24.39 -9.52
N PRO A 356 10.05 25.34 -10.17
CA PRO A 356 10.50 25.13 -11.52
C PRO A 356 11.59 24.07 -11.49
N LEU A 357 11.30 22.86 -11.97
CA LEU A 357 12.38 22.04 -12.53
C LEU A 357 12.99 22.92 -13.62
N ARG A 358 14.22 23.39 -13.48
CA ARG A 358 14.96 23.89 -14.65
C ARG A 358 15.58 22.65 -15.23
N ALA A 359 15.09 22.18 -16.36
CA ALA A 359 15.63 20.99 -16.98
C ALA A 359 16.59 21.35 -18.12
N VAL A 360 17.85 20.91 -18.08
CA VAL A 360 18.80 21.07 -19.20
C VAL A 360 18.83 19.79 -20.02
N ILE A 361 18.67 19.91 -21.33
CA ILE A 361 18.73 18.75 -22.21
C ILE A 361 20.19 18.40 -22.49
N VAL A 362 20.58 17.18 -22.15
CA VAL A 362 21.87 16.60 -22.55
C VAL A 362 21.60 15.54 -23.60
N LEU A 363 22.25 15.66 -24.76
CA LEU A 363 22.18 14.70 -25.86
C LEU A 363 23.10 13.52 -25.53
N ASP A 364 22.59 12.28 -25.60
CA ASP A 364 23.47 11.11 -25.71
C ASP A 364 24.20 11.16 -27.06
N LYS A 365 25.50 10.84 -27.06
CA LYS A 365 26.28 10.65 -28.28
C LYS A 365 25.96 9.32 -28.95
#